data_AF-A0AAN7YLL1-F1
#
_entry.id   AF-A0AAN7YLL1-F1
#
_cell.length_a   1.000
_cell.length_b   1.000
_cell.length_c   1.000
_cell.angle_alpha   90.00
_cell.angle_beta   90.00
_cell.angle_gamma   90.00
#
_symmetry.space_group_name_H-M   'P 1'
#
loop_
_entity.id
_entity.type
_entity.pdbx_description
1 polymer ?
#
loop_
_entity_poly.entity_id
_entity_poly.type
_entity_poly.pdbx_seq_one_letter_code
_entity_poly.pdbx_strand_id
1 'polypeptide(L)'
;MDEILKYFRRISSIFIILISSVYASTFLMFPVIAFIEPFYKKLAFSLHSHIAGAWFRLVLFVFEVLNGIEIRYYGDDIQEGESIIMMMNHPSEVDWLFSFSIAQRKKALSKIKVLLKNEVRFVPGVGWGCDNLDYIFLTRDWSFDENHIQYKINKYKENECKPWLVIFPEGTDIDDVKLKKSWDFADKNGFPKFNNVLLPRHKGLHACIEPLRDTIDCVYDVTIGYESKPTILTCISGTNPKVVNIHIKRYSLNEIPKDENQLQNWLFNRYHEKDQMLQYLKENKTYSMPYTVQKPSLSIYASAFLWFYYFMFPLTSLLLVSKFTKVYFIIAFVYHILNSKYEPLRKLRGLQNAIYSKKEKSY
;
A
#
# COMPACT_ATOMS: atom_id res chain seq x y z
N MET A 1 -35.70 0.30 -6.63
CA MET A 1 -34.94 -0.98 -6.62
C MET A 1 -33.44 -0.73 -6.72
N ASP A 2 -32.97 0.06 -7.68
CA ASP A 2 -31.53 0.34 -7.88
C ASP A 2 -30.83 1.03 -6.70
N GLU A 3 -31.46 2.00 -6.04
CA GLU A 3 -30.86 2.64 -4.85
C GLU A 3 -30.73 1.67 -3.67
N ILE A 4 -31.69 0.75 -3.51
CA ILE A 4 -31.64 -0.29 -2.47
C ILE A 4 -30.50 -1.27 -2.77
N LEU A 5 -30.38 -1.71 -4.03
CA LEU A 5 -29.28 -2.58 -4.46
C LEU A 5 -27.91 -1.91 -4.30
N LYS A 6 -27.80 -0.62 -4.64
CA LYS A 6 -26.59 0.17 -4.38
C LYS A 6 -26.28 0.23 -2.89
N TYR A 7 -27.26 0.52 -2.03
CA TYR A 7 -27.08 0.59 -0.59
C TYR A 7 -26.64 -0.75 0.01
N PHE A 8 -27.30 -1.84 -0.38
CA PHE A 8 -26.95 -3.19 0.03
C PHE A 8 -25.52 -3.55 -0.41
N ARG A 9 -25.14 -3.23 -1.65
CA ARG A 9 -23.79 -3.45 -2.17
C ARG A 9 -22.73 -2.66 -1.39
N ARG A 10 -23.03 -1.41 -1.03
CA ARG A 10 -22.14 -0.55 -0.22
C ARG A 10 -21.87 -1.18 1.14
N ILE A 11 -22.94 -1.54 1.86
CA ILE A 11 -22.84 -2.17 3.17
C ILE A 11 -22.09 -3.50 3.08
N SER A 12 -22.45 -4.33 2.10
CA SER A 12 -21.81 -5.63 1.88
C SER A 12 -20.32 -5.46 1.63
N SER A 13 -19.91 -4.52 0.79
CA SER A 13 -18.49 -4.29 0.47
C SER A 13 -17.65 -3.90 1.69
N ILE A 14 -18.20 -3.04 2.56
CA ILE A 14 -17.55 -2.64 3.82
C ILE A 14 -17.37 -3.86 4.73
N PHE A 15 -18.44 -4.62 4.97
CA PHE A 15 -18.37 -5.81 5.81
C PHE A 15 -17.43 -6.87 5.23
N ILE A 16 -17.46 -7.10 3.92
CA ILE A 16 -16.60 -8.06 3.23
C ILE A 16 -15.13 -7.71 3.48
N ILE A 17 -14.69 -6.48 3.19
CA ILE A 17 -13.28 -6.11 3.34
C ILE A 17 -12.85 -6.12 4.81
N LEU A 18 -13.63 -5.52 5.70
CA LEU A 18 -13.24 -5.41 7.12
C LEU A 18 -13.24 -6.78 7.81
N ILE A 19 -14.31 -7.56 7.69
CA ILE A 19 -14.41 -8.88 8.34
C ILE A 19 -13.37 -9.84 7.75
N SER A 20 -13.22 -9.87 6.41
CA SER A 20 -12.21 -10.75 5.78
C SER A 20 -10.80 -10.40 6.21
N SER A 21 -10.46 -9.11 6.41
CA SER A 21 -9.13 -8.71 6.87
C SER A 21 -8.83 -9.18 8.30
N VAL A 22 -9.83 -9.11 9.18
CA VAL A 22 -9.74 -9.64 10.55
C VAL A 22 -9.62 -11.15 10.50
N TYR A 23 -10.46 -11.85 9.72
CA TYR A 23 -10.40 -13.31 9.62
C TYR A 23 -9.08 -13.80 9.01
N ALA A 24 -8.55 -13.11 7.99
CA ALA A 24 -7.24 -13.39 7.43
C ALA A 24 -6.15 -13.31 8.51
N SER A 25 -6.18 -12.24 9.31
CA SER A 25 -5.19 -12.01 10.36
C SER A 25 -5.30 -13.01 11.50
N THR A 26 -6.51 -13.35 11.94
CA THR A 26 -6.74 -14.21 13.10
C THR A 26 -6.73 -15.70 12.78
N PHE A 27 -7.26 -16.14 11.63
CA PHE A 27 -7.40 -17.56 11.31
C PHE A 27 -6.36 -18.08 10.31
N LEU A 28 -5.74 -17.22 9.50
CA LEU A 28 -4.68 -17.63 8.57
C LEU A 28 -3.30 -17.20 9.03
N MET A 29 -3.12 -15.91 9.37
CA MET A 29 -1.81 -15.40 9.74
C MET A 29 -1.41 -15.79 11.16
N PHE A 30 -2.30 -15.71 12.16
CA PHE A 30 -1.92 -16.05 13.54
C PHE A 30 -1.38 -17.48 13.72
N PRO A 31 -1.92 -18.54 13.09
CA PRO A 31 -1.29 -19.87 13.13
C PRO A 31 0.12 -19.90 12.54
N VAL A 32 0.36 -19.16 11.45
CA VAL A 32 1.70 -19.04 10.86
C VAL A 32 2.66 -18.40 11.87
N ILE A 33 2.20 -17.36 12.58
CA ILE A 33 2.99 -16.67 13.62
C ILE A 33 3.28 -17.60 14.81
N ALA A 34 2.27 -18.35 15.27
CA ALA A 34 2.39 -19.18 16.47
C ALA A 34 3.21 -20.45 16.25
N PHE A 35 3.07 -21.08 15.07
CA PHE A 35 3.59 -22.42 14.84
C PHE A 35 4.71 -22.51 13.79
N ILE A 36 4.85 -21.53 12.90
CA ILE A 36 5.82 -21.57 11.79
C ILE A 36 6.92 -20.54 11.98
N GLU A 37 6.58 -19.28 12.23
CA GLU A 37 7.52 -18.16 12.37
C GLU A 37 8.66 -18.42 13.39
N PRO A 38 8.44 -19.08 14.56
CA PRO A 38 9.51 -19.32 15.54
C PRO A 38 10.61 -20.25 15.02
N PHE A 39 10.29 -21.14 14.08
CA PHE A 39 11.19 -22.19 13.59
C PHE A 39 11.65 -21.95 12.14
N TYR A 40 10.80 -21.35 11.31
CA TYR A 40 10.99 -21.22 9.86
C TYR A 40 10.59 -19.83 9.34
N LYS A 41 11.39 -18.80 9.66
CA LYS A 41 11.10 -17.40 9.31
C LYS A 41 10.87 -17.16 7.81
N LYS A 42 11.73 -17.71 6.93
CA LYS A 42 11.59 -17.59 5.46
C LYS A 42 10.25 -18.18 4.98
N LEU A 43 9.86 -19.35 5.51
CA LEU A 43 8.59 -19.98 5.17
C LEU A 43 7.41 -19.16 5.67
N ALA A 44 7.44 -18.66 6.91
CA ALA A 44 6.41 -17.80 7.46
C ALA A 44 6.22 -16.52 6.63
N PHE A 45 7.31 -15.86 6.24
CA PHE A 45 7.27 -14.68 5.36
C PHE A 45 6.61 -14.99 4.01
N SER A 46 6.96 -16.13 3.39
CA SER A 46 6.34 -16.59 2.16
C SER A 46 4.84 -16.86 2.34
N LEU A 47 4.44 -17.58 3.39
CA LEU A 47 3.04 -17.89 3.67
C LEU A 47 2.21 -16.63 3.91
N HIS A 48 2.71 -15.67 4.71
CA HIS A 48 2.05 -14.38 4.90
C HIS A 48 1.83 -13.65 3.57
N SER A 49 2.84 -13.65 2.70
CA SER A 49 2.79 -13.02 1.38
C SER A 49 1.75 -13.68 0.46
N HIS A 50 1.61 -15.01 0.51
CA HIS A 50 0.58 -15.73 -0.26
C HIS A 50 -0.83 -15.50 0.30
N ILE A 51 -1.00 -15.53 1.63
CA ILE A 51 -2.28 -15.23 2.30
C ILE A 51 -2.74 -13.82 1.93
N ALA A 52 -1.84 -12.84 2.04
CA ALA A 52 -2.14 -11.46 1.66
C ALA A 52 -2.45 -11.33 0.17
N GLY A 53 -1.70 -12.01 -0.71
CA GLY A 53 -2.02 -12.03 -2.14
C GLY A 53 -3.43 -12.56 -2.44
N ALA A 54 -3.89 -13.58 -1.71
CA ALA A 54 -5.27 -14.05 -1.80
C ALA A 54 -6.27 -13.00 -1.30
N TRP A 55 -5.98 -12.30 -0.20
CA TRP A 55 -6.84 -11.25 0.33
C TRP A 55 -6.87 -10.00 -0.58
N PHE A 56 -5.74 -9.60 -1.16
CA PHE A 56 -5.68 -8.49 -2.12
C PHE A 56 -6.54 -8.77 -3.36
N ARG A 57 -6.62 -10.04 -3.83
CA ARG A 57 -7.56 -10.40 -4.90
C ARG A 57 -9.02 -10.24 -4.50
N LEU A 58 -9.37 -10.51 -3.24
CA LEU A 58 -10.71 -10.20 -2.73
C LEU A 58 -10.98 -8.69 -2.72
N VAL A 59 -10.00 -7.88 -2.31
CA VAL A 59 -10.11 -6.40 -2.40
C VAL A 59 -10.34 -5.95 -3.84
N LEU A 60 -9.57 -6.48 -4.80
CA LEU A 60 -9.74 -6.18 -6.23
C LEU A 60 -11.09 -6.67 -6.76
N PHE A 61 -11.60 -7.80 -6.29
CA PHE A 61 -12.96 -8.24 -6.63
C PHE A 61 -14.01 -7.23 -6.16
N VAL A 62 -13.90 -6.75 -4.93
CA VAL A 62 -14.82 -5.73 -4.41
C VAL A 62 -14.72 -4.45 -5.24
N PHE A 63 -13.51 -4.01 -5.60
CA PHE A 63 -13.30 -2.75 -6.30
C PHE A 63 -13.70 -2.82 -7.78
N GLU A 64 -13.12 -3.75 -8.52
CA GLU A 64 -13.27 -3.81 -9.98
C GLU A 64 -14.57 -4.53 -10.40
N VAL A 65 -15.03 -5.52 -9.62
CA VAL A 65 -16.21 -6.33 -9.98
C VAL A 65 -17.47 -5.83 -9.28
N LEU A 66 -17.49 -5.81 -7.94
CA LEU A 66 -18.71 -5.40 -7.23
C LEU A 66 -18.99 -3.92 -7.44
N ASN A 67 -18.00 -3.07 -7.21
CA ASN A 67 -18.17 -1.62 -7.28
C ASN A 67 -18.09 -1.06 -8.71
N GLY A 68 -17.55 -1.84 -9.65
CA GLY A 68 -17.42 -1.47 -11.05
C GLY A 68 -16.45 -0.30 -11.26
N ILE A 69 -15.37 -0.25 -10.48
CA ILE A 69 -14.31 0.74 -10.66
C ILE A 69 -13.53 0.37 -11.92
N GLU A 70 -13.57 1.23 -12.93
CA GLU A 70 -12.77 1.09 -14.14
C GLU A 70 -11.35 1.63 -13.89
N ILE A 71 -10.34 0.85 -14.24
CA ILE A 71 -8.93 1.25 -14.12
C ILE A 71 -8.35 1.37 -15.53
N ARG A 72 -7.88 2.57 -15.86
CA ARG A 72 -7.29 2.93 -17.15
C ARG A 72 -5.77 3.03 -16.99
N TYR A 73 -5.04 2.26 -17.78
CA TYR A 73 -3.58 2.24 -17.78
C TYR A 73 -3.03 2.97 -18.99
N TYR A 74 -2.11 3.90 -18.76
CA TYR A 74 -1.44 4.73 -19.77
C TYR A 74 0.07 4.55 -19.66
N GLY A 75 0.78 4.80 -20.77
CA GLY A 75 2.25 4.81 -20.78
C GLY A 75 2.85 3.41 -20.89
N ASP A 76 3.97 3.20 -20.20
CA ASP A 76 4.79 2.00 -20.31
C ASP A 76 4.14 0.78 -19.63
N ASP A 77 4.52 -0.41 -20.11
CA ASP A 77 4.13 -1.66 -19.47
C ASP A 77 5.16 -2.11 -18.42
N ILE A 78 4.66 -2.66 -17.31
CA ILE A 78 5.54 -3.22 -16.27
C ILE A 78 5.95 -4.64 -16.67
N GLN A 79 7.24 -4.99 -16.52
CA GLN A 79 7.71 -6.33 -16.85
C GLN A 79 7.41 -7.32 -15.72
N GLU A 80 7.00 -8.55 -16.08
CA GLU A 80 6.79 -9.60 -15.08
C GLU A 80 8.13 -10.05 -14.49
N GLY A 81 8.14 -10.36 -13.19
CA GLY A 81 9.32 -10.94 -12.52
C GLY A 81 10.29 -9.93 -11.92
N GLU A 82 10.23 -8.65 -12.30
CA GLU A 82 11.08 -7.59 -11.78
C GLU A 82 10.87 -7.32 -10.28
N SER A 83 11.94 -6.86 -9.64
CA SER A 83 12.00 -6.22 -8.32
C SER A 83 12.06 -4.71 -8.55
N ILE A 84 11.14 -3.94 -7.96
CA ILE A 84 10.96 -2.53 -8.37
C ILE A 84 10.75 -1.61 -7.17
N ILE A 85 11.06 -0.33 -7.38
CA ILE A 85 10.44 0.75 -6.62
C ILE A 85 9.34 1.37 -7.48
N MET A 86 8.13 1.43 -6.93
CA MET A 86 6.99 2.10 -7.53
C MET A 86 6.79 3.45 -6.85
N MET A 87 7.21 4.52 -7.52
CA MET A 87 7.10 5.89 -7.05
C MET A 87 5.76 6.47 -7.47
N MET A 88 4.86 6.72 -6.50
CA MET A 88 3.51 7.21 -6.76
C MET A 88 3.32 8.64 -6.23
N ASN A 89 2.52 9.46 -6.94
CA ASN A 89 1.89 10.63 -6.30
C ASN A 89 0.78 10.20 -5.34
N HIS A 90 0.38 11.10 -4.44
CA HIS A 90 -0.55 10.81 -3.35
C HIS A 90 -1.80 11.72 -3.34
N PRO A 91 -2.69 11.66 -4.34
CA PRO A 91 -3.92 12.43 -4.34
C PRO A 91 -4.93 12.01 -3.25
N SER A 92 -4.88 10.78 -2.73
CA SER A 92 -5.84 10.25 -1.75
C SER A 92 -5.28 9.14 -0.83
N GLU A 93 -5.87 8.98 0.35
CA GLU A 93 -5.56 7.88 1.28
C GLU A 93 -5.76 6.45 0.71
N VAL A 94 -6.44 6.29 -0.43
CA VAL A 94 -6.67 4.97 -1.07
C VAL A 94 -5.67 4.61 -2.16
N ASP A 95 -4.75 5.51 -2.53
CA ASP A 95 -3.88 5.34 -3.72
C ASP A 95 -3.09 4.03 -3.71
N TRP A 96 -2.57 3.67 -2.54
CA TRP A 96 -1.79 2.45 -2.34
C TRP A 96 -2.59 1.18 -2.65
N LEU A 97 -3.92 1.19 -2.52
CA LEU A 97 -4.76 0.04 -2.87
C LEU A 97 -4.76 -0.22 -4.38
N PHE A 98 -4.54 0.81 -5.21
CA PHE A 98 -4.48 0.65 -6.66
C PHE A 98 -3.13 0.09 -7.15
N SER A 99 -2.08 0.11 -6.31
CA SER A 99 -0.86 -0.65 -6.56
C SER A 99 -1.13 -2.16 -6.67
N PHE A 100 -2.16 -2.66 -5.95
CA PHE A 100 -2.57 -4.05 -6.00
C PHE A 100 -3.08 -4.42 -7.38
N SER A 101 -3.82 -3.50 -8.01
CA SER A 101 -4.35 -3.74 -9.35
C SER A 101 -3.19 -3.89 -10.34
N ILE A 102 -2.21 -2.97 -10.33
CA ILE A 102 -0.99 -3.06 -11.15
C ILE A 102 -0.28 -4.40 -10.91
N ALA A 103 0.02 -4.73 -9.66
CA ALA A 103 0.76 -5.94 -9.30
C ALA A 103 0.02 -7.24 -9.65
N GLN A 104 -1.32 -7.27 -9.60
CA GLN A 104 -2.12 -8.41 -10.02
C GLN A 104 -1.96 -8.71 -11.52
N ARG A 105 -1.86 -7.68 -12.36
CA ARG A 105 -1.63 -7.83 -13.80
C ARG A 105 -0.25 -8.41 -14.11
N LYS A 106 0.69 -8.30 -13.15
CA LYS A 106 2.09 -8.69 -13.30
C LYS A 106 2.53 -9.82 -12.37
N LYS A 107 1.55 -10.56 -11.81
CA LYS A 107 1.77 -11.70 -10.91
C LYS A 107 2.68 -11.37 -9.71
N ALA A 108 2.61 -10.13 -9.22
CA ALA A 108 3.48 -9.58 -8.19
C ALA A 108 2.72 -9.18 -6.91
N LEU A 109 1.43 -9.51 -6.76
CA LEU A 109 0.63 -9.12 -5.58
C LEU A 109 1.28 -9.47 -4.24
N SER A 110 1.89 -10.65 -4.13
CA SER A 110 2.54 -11.10 -2.90
C SER A 110 3.87 -10.38 -2.60
N LYS A 111 4.42 -9.63 -3.57
CA LYS A 111 5.70 -8.92 -3.46
C LYS A 111 5.54 -7.48 -2.98
N ILE A 112 4.32 -6.94 -2.94
CA ILE A 112 4.08 -5.54 -2.60
C ILE A 112 4.53 -5.27 -1.16
N LYS A 113 5.28 -4.18 -0.98
CA LYS A 113 5.64 -3.60 0.32
C LYS A 113 5.38 -2.11 0.22
N VAL A 114 4.58 -1.55 1.13
CA VAL A 114 4.23 -0.12 1.09
C VAL A 114 4.88 0.60 2.26
N LEU A 115 5.42 1.78 2.01
CA LEU A 115 5.81 2.71 3.07
C LEU A 115 4.54 3.36 3.64
N LEU A 116 4.22 3.07 4.90
CA LEU A 116 3.00 3.50 5.57
C LEU A 116 3.28 4.38 6.78
N LYS A 117 2.29 5.20 7.15
CA LYS A 117 2.32 5.92 8.43
C LYS A 117 2.25 4.90 9.58
N ASN A 118 3.03 5.13 10.63
CA ASN A 118 3.11 4.20 11.77
C ASN A 118 1.76 3.92 12.44
N GLU A 119 0.82 4.87 12.40
CA GLU A 119 -0.52 4.70 12.97
C GLU A 119 -1.33 3.60 12.29
N VAL A 120 -1.05 3.29 11.01
CA VAL A 120 -1.78 2.27 10.24
C VAL A 120 -1.63 0.88 10.87
N ARG A 121 -0.53 0.62 11.58
CA ARG A 121 -0.30 -0.68 12.25
C ARG A 121 -1.35 -1.03 13.30
N PHE A 122 -2.04 -0.02 13.85
CA PHE A 122 -3.05 -0.21 14.89
C PHE A 122 -4.44 -0.57 14.32
N VAL A 123 -4.62 -0.47 13.00
CA VAL A 123 -5.89 -0.78 12.34
C VAL A 123 -6.13 -2.31 12.39
N PRO A 124 -7.22 -2.78 13.02
CA PRO A 124 -7.52 -4.20 13.08
C PRO A 124 -7.66 -4.84 11.70
N GLY A 125 -7.12 -6.06 11.55
CA GLY A 125 -7.09 -6.78 10.28
C GLY A 125 -6.06 -6.22 9.30
N VAL A 126 -6.34 -5.08 8.66
CA VAL A 126 -5.48 -4.52 7.61
C VAL A 126 -4.09 -4.12 8.15
N GLY A 127 -4.03 -3.40 9.27
CA GLY A 127 -2.77 -2.97 9.88
C GLY A 127 -1.93 -4.15 10.37
N TRP A 128 -2.56 -5.14 10.99
CA TRP A 128 -1.92 -6.38 11.43
C TRP A 128 -1.38 -7.19 10.25
N GLY A 129 -2.14 -7.28 9.16
CA GLY A 129 -1.69 -7.89 7.92
C GLY A 129 -0.46 -7.20 7.34
N CYS A 130 -0.46 -5.87 7.26
CA CYS A 130 0.69 -5.08 6.79
C CYS A 130 1.94 -5.32 7.65
N ASP A 131 1.77 -5.42 8.97
CA ASP A 131 2.86 -5.73 9.90
C ASP A 131 3.43 -7.15 9.70
N ASN A 132 2.56 -8.15 9.50
CA ASN A 132 2.95 -9.53 9.17
C ASN A 132 3.61 -9.65 7.78
N LEU A 133 3.35 -8.69 6.89
CA LEU A 133 3.99 -8.58 5.59
C LEU A 133 5.30 -7.80 5.63
N ASP A 134 5.79 -7.41 6.81
CA ASP A 134 7.01 -6.63 6.96
C ASP A 134 6.98 -5.32 6.16
N TYR A 135 5.82 -4.65 6.06
CA TYR A 135 5.76 -3.30 5.50
C TYR A 135 6.62 -2.33 6.34
N ILE A 136 6.98 -1.20 5.75
CA ILE A 136 7.84 -0.19 6.39
C ILE A 136 6.94 0.89 6.98
N PHE A 137 6.93 0.99 8.32
CA PHE A 137 6.15 1.99 9.04
C PHE A 137 7.04 3.18 9.41
N LEU A 138 6.62 4.39 9.03
CA LEU A 138 7.36 5.63 9.22
C LEU A 138 6.77 6.50 10.34
N THR A 139 7.62 7.11 11.16
CA THR A 139 7.23 7.95 12.30
C THR A 139 7.34 9.45 12.04
N ARG A 140 7.80 9.87 10.85
CA ARG A 140 8.10 11.27 10.51
C ARG A 140 9.28 11.84 11.30
N ASP A 141 10.15 10.96 11.80
CA ASP A 141 11.43 11.31 12.41
C ASP A 141 12.53 10.71 11.54
N TRP A 142 13.23 11.56 10.78
CA TRP A 142 14.22 11.11 9.82
C TRP A 142 15.32 10.26 10.45
N SER A 143 15.81 10.65 11.64
CA SER A 143 16.92 9.95 12.31
C SER A 143 16.56 8.50 12.62
N PHE A 144 15.28 8.25 12.89
CA PHE A 144 14.76 6.91 13.09
C PHE A 144 14.41 6.23 11.75
N ASP A 145 13.63 6.92 10.92
CA ASP A 145 13.06 6.38 9.69
C ASP A 145 14.15 5.88 8.73
N GLU A 146 15.28 6.58 8.63
CA GLU A 146 16.43 6.18 7.82
C GLU A 146 16.99 4.81 8.25
N ASN A 147 17.28 4.65 9.54
CA ASN A 147 17.78 3.39 10.10
C ASN A 147 16.75 2.25 9.96
N HIS A 148 15.47 2.56 10.13
CA HIS A 148 14.40 1.58 10.00
C HIS A 148 14.21 1.10 8.56
N ILE A 149 14.27 2.01 7.59
CA ILE A 149 14.24 1.68 6.16
C ILE A 149 15.40 0.75 5.81
N GLN A 150 16.63 1.08 6.22
CA GLN A 150 17.80 0.24 5.98
C GLN A 150 17.65 -1.16 6.61
N TYR A 151 17.21 -1.24 7.87
CA TYR A 151 16.95 -2.50 8.55
C TYR A 151 15.93 -3.36 7.79
N LYS A 152 14.81 -2.77 7.33
CA LYS A 152 13.77 -3.48 6.58
C LYS A 152 14.25 -3.94 5.21
N ILE A 153 15.00 -3.12 4.49
CA ILE A 153 15.60 -3.49 3.20
C ILE A 153 16.59 -4.65 3.38
N ASN A 154 17.46 -4.60 4.39
CA ASN A 154 18.37 -5.71 4.69
C ASN A 154 17.61 -7.00 5.00
N LYS A 155 16.53 -6.92 5.79
CA LYS A 155 15.64 -8.06 6.03
C LYS A 155 15.03 -8.61 4.74
N TYR A 156 14.67 -7.76 3.77
CA TYR A 156 14.20 -8.25 2.46
C TYR A 156 15.28 -9.01 1.71
N LYS A 157 16.52 -8.50 1.69
CA LYS A 157 17.67 -9.17 1.08
C LYS A 157 17.95 -10.54 1.73
N GLU A 158 17.97 -10.60 3.06
CA GLU A 158 18.19 -11.85 3.82
C GLU A 158 17.13 -12.93 3.54
N ASN A 159 15.89 -12.50 3.28
CA ASN A 159 14.77 -13.39 2.93
C ASN A 159 14.66 -13.65 1.41
N GLU A 160 15.64 -13.21 0.61
CA GLU A 160 15.63 -13.30 -0.86
C GLU A 160 14.33 -12.74 -1.48
N CYS A 161 13.73 -11.77 -0.79
CA CYS A 161 12.53 -11.10 -1.25
C CYS A 161 12.90 -10.09 -2.33
N LYS A 162 12.22 -10.16 -3.48
CA LYS A 162 12.25 -9.17 -4.55
C LYS A 162 11.04 -8.23 -4.40
N PRO A 163 11.12 -7.16 -3.60
CA PRO A 163 9.94 -6.36 -3.27
C PRO A 163 9.45 -5.56 -4.47
N TRP A 164 8.15 -5.29 -4.46
CA TRP A 164 7.55 -4.15 -5.17
C TRP A 164 7.33 -3.06 -4.14
N LEU A 165 8.36 -2.22 -3.93
CA LEU A 165 8.36 -1.21 -2.88
C LEU A 165 7.60 0.04 -3.35
N VAL A 166 6.45 0.30 -2.75
CA VAL A 166 5.61 1.46 -3.08
C VAL A 166 5.96 2.62 -2.15
N ILE A 167 6.34 3.75 -2.76
CA ILE A 167 6.70 4.98 -2.06
C ILE A 167 5.89 6.16 -2.58
N PHE A 168 5.51 7.05 -1.66
CA PHE A 168 4.86 8.33 -1.94
C PHE A 168 5.79 9.48 -1.51
N PRO A 169 6.64 10.02 -2.39
CA PRO A 169 7.57 11.10 -2.04
C PRO A 169 6.93 12.35 -1.44
N GLU A 170 5.63 12.59 -1.65
CA GLU A 170 4.87 13.68 -1.00
C GLU A 170 4.78 13.51 0.52
N GLY A 171 4.83 12.27 1.03
CA GLY A 171 4.76 11.93 2.45
C GLY A 171 3.38 12.10 3.11
N THR A 172 2.42 12.70 2.41
CA THR A 172 1.02 12.82 2.82
C THR A 172 0.14 13.07 1.61
N ASP A 173 -1.13 12.73 1.72
CA ASP A 173 -2.11 13.02 0.69
C ASP A 173 -2.37 14.53 0.55
N ILE A 174 -2.63 14.99 -0.66
CA ILE A 174 -2.89 16.42 -0.95
C ILE A 174 -4.24 16.90 -0.40
N ASP A 175 -4.26 18.11 0.16
CA ASP A 175 -5.45 18.91 0.41
C ASP A 175 -5.06 20.40 0.31
N ASP A 176 -6.05 21.29 0.28
CA ASP A 176 -5.81 22.74 0.07
C ASP A 176 -4.88 23.35 1.13
N VAL A 177 -4.98 22.87 2.38
CA VAL A 177 -4.16 23.37 3.50
C VAL A 177 -2.71 22.92 3.35
N LYS A 178 -2.48 21.65 3.00
CA LYS A 178 -1.15 21.08 2.76
C LYS A 178 -0.52 21.64 1.49
N LEU A 179 -1.32 21.89 0.45
CA LEU A 179 -0.87 22.50 -0.79
C LEU A 179 -0.34 23.91 -0.54
N LYS A 180 -1.08 24.73 0.21
CA LYS A 180 -0.61 26.07 0.61
C LYS A 180 0.70 26.01 1.40
N LYS A 181 0.82 25.10 2.37
CA LYS A 181 2.08 24.89 3.11
C LYS A 181 3.23 24.44 2.20
N SER A 182 2.92 23.63 1.19
CA SER A 182 3.89 23.21 0.19
C SER A 182 4.38 24.38 -0.66
N TRP A 183 3.49 25.31 -1.03
CA TRP A 183 3.86 26.56 -1.71
C TRP A 183 4.73 27.46 -0.84
N ASP A 184 4.35 27.68 0.42
CA ASP A 184 5.12 28.50 1.36
C ASP A 184 6.54 27.95 1.53
N PHE A 185 6.68 26.62 1.63
CA PHE A 185 7.99 25.96 1.69
C PHE A 185 8.75 26.10 0.37
N ALA A 186 8.08 25.99 -0.77
CA ALA A 186 8.71 26.12 -2.07
C ALA A 186 9.24 27.56 -2.30
N ASP A 187 8.42 28.58 -2.03
CA ASP A 187 8.80 29.99 -2.16
C ASP A 187 9.99 30.33 -1.26
N LYS A 188 10.01 29.83 -0.02
CA LYS A 188 11.12 30.06 0.92
C LYS A 188 12.46 29.49 0.45
N ASN A 189 12.45 28.39 -0.31
CA ASN A 189 13.66 27.70 -0.75
C ASN A 189 13.98 27.90 -2.24
N GLY A 190 13.19 28.70 -2.96
CA GLY A 190 13.35 28.88 -4.41
C GLY A 190 13.03 27.63 -5.23
N PHE A 191 12.15 26.77 -4.72
CA PHE A 191 11.72 25.53 -5.40
C PHE A 191 10.47 25.77 -6.26
N PRO A 192 10.19 24.89 -7.24
CA PRO A 192 8.98 24.99 -8.06
C PRO A 192 7.72 24.81 -7.21
N LYS A 193 6.63 25.46 -7.65
CA LYS A 193 5.28 25.27 -7.12
C LYS A 193 4.46 24.39 -8.06
N PHE A 194 3.73 23.45 -7.49
CA PHE A 194 2.82 22.54 -8.18
C PHE A 194 1.40 22.74 -7.64
N ASN A 195 0.38 22.51 -8.46
CA ASN A 195 -1.03 22.79 -8.11
C ASN A 195 -1.84 21.51 -7.85
N ASN A 196 -1.35 20.37 -8.34
CA ASN A 196 -2.04 19.08 -8.37
C ASN A 196 -1.31 17.98 -7.57
N VAL A 197 -0.08 18.27 -7.13
CA VAL A 197 0.76 17.43 -6.27
C VAL A 197 1.46 18.31 -5.23
N LEU A 198 1.84 17.72 -4.10
CA LEU A 198 2.72 18.38 -3.15
C LEU A 198 4.18 18.32 -3.62
N LEU A 199 5.01 19.24 -3.13
CA LEU A 199 6.44 19.22 -3.40
C LEU A 199 7.05 17.93 -2.83
N PRO A 200 7.69 17.09 -3.65
CA PRO A 200 8.18 15.78 -3.22
C PRO A 200 9.45 15.88 -2.38
N ARG A 201 9.65 14.91 -1.49
CA ARG A 201 10.83 14.82 -0.60
C ARG A 201 11.75 13.70 -1.09
N HIS A 202 12.98 14.07 -1.47
CA HIS A 202 13.96 13.14 -2.04
C HIS A 202 14.57 12.17 -1.01
N LYS A 203 14.74 12.58 0.25
CA LYS A 203 15.44 11.78 1.28
C LYS A 203 14.91 10.35 1.43
N GLY A 204 13.59 10.19 1.56
CA GLY A 204 12.98 8.87 1.68
C GLY A 204 13.16 8.00 0.43
N LEU A 205 13.12 8.63 -0.76
CA LEU A 205 13.38 7.96 -2.02
C LEU A 205 14.85 7.51 -2.11
N HIS A 206 15.79 8.38 -1.76
CA HIS A 206 17.22 8.08 -1.71
C HIS A 206 17.53 6.90 -0.78
N ALA A 207 17.03 6.95 0.47
CA ALA A 207 17.21 5.88 1.45
C ALA A 207 16.59 4.54 1.05
N CYS A 208 15.62 4.54 0.13
CA CYS A 208 15.07 3.30 -0.44
C CYS A 208 15.89 2.83 -1.65
N ILE A 209 16.23 3.74 -2.57
CA ILE A 209 16.91 3.41 -3.82
C ILE A 209 18.32 2.91 -3.55
N GLU A 210 19.15 3.67 -2.82
CA GLU A 210 20.58 3.37 -2.69
C GLU A 210 20.85 1.96 -2.16
N PRO A 211 20.22 1.50 -1.05
CA PRO A 211 20.45 0.16 -0.54
C PRO A 211 19.84 -0.93 -1.43
N LEU A 212 18.93 -0.60 -2.34
CA LEU A 212 18.28 -1.55 -3.25
C LEU A 212 18.89 -1.57 -4.65
N ARG A 213 19.77 -0.64 -5.03
CA ARG A 213 20.29 -0.49 -6.41
C ARG A 213 20.91 -1.76 -7.00
N ASP A 214 21.45 -2.63 -6.17
CA ASP A 214 22.04 -3.92 -6.52
C ASP A 214 21.02 -5.06 -6.68
N THR A 215 19.76 -4.83 -6.29
CA THR A 215 18.71 -5.85 -6.19
C THR A 215 17.40 -5.53 -6.91
N ILE A 216 17.14 -4.26 -7.22
CA ILE A 216 15.99 -3.83 -8.03
C ILE A 216 16.40 -3.66 -9.49
N ASP A 217 15.46 -3.86 -10.39
CA ASP A 217 15.69 -3.79 -11.84
C ASP A 217 15.47 -2.36 -12.35
N CYS A 218 14.47 -1.65 -11.82
CA CYS A 218 14.11 -0.30 -12.25
C CYS A 218 13.24 0.44 -11.24
N VAL A 219 12.98 1.73 -11.53
CA VAL A 219 11.97 2.53 -10.85
C VAL A 219 10.84 2.83 -11.82
N TYR A 220 9.61 2.53 -11.40
CA TYR A 220 8.41 2.92 -12.11
C TYR A 220 7.84 4.17 -11.48
N ASP A 221 7.81 5.24 -12.27
CA ASP A 221 7.14 6.49 -11.92
C ASP A 221 5.66 6.39 -12.31
N VAL A 222 4.78 6.40 -11.31
CA VAL A 222 3.35 6.16 -11.48
C VAL A 222 2.56 7.41 -11.11
N THR A 223 1.76 7.90 -12.04
CA THR A 223 0.84 9.02 -11.83
C THR A 223 -0.57 8.48 -11.76
N ILE A 224 -1.14 8.48 -10.55
CA ILE A 224 -2.53 8.12 -10.30
C ILE A 224 -3.39 9.38 -10.24
N GLY A 225 -4.58 9.33 -10.83
CA GLY A 225 -5.52 10.44 -10.82
C GLY A 225 -6.98 9.99 -10.85
N TYR A 226 -7.83 10.84 -10.27
CA TYR A 226 -9.28 10.64 -10.14
C TYR A 226 -10.00 11.89 -10.61
N GLU A 227 -11.26 11.75 -11.05
CA GLU A 227 -12.12 12.91 -11.32
C GLU A 227 -12.42 13.70 -10.05
N SER A 228 -12.56 13.02 -8.91
CA SER A 228 -12.72 13.63 -7.59
C SER A 228 -12.00 12.80 -6.54
N LYS A 229 -11.46 13.45 -5.51
CA LYS A 229 -10.66 12.80 -4.46
C LYS A 229 -11.50 11.72 -3.73
N PRO A 230 -11.15 10.43 -3.84
CA PRO A 230 -11.83 9.38 -3.09
C PRO A 230 -11.40 9.37 -1.62
N THR A 231 -12.19 8.71 -0.79
CA THR A 231 -11.87 8.35 0.59
C THR A 231 -11.97 6.84 0.71
N ILE A 232 -11.43 6.25 1.79
CA ILE A 232 -11.56 4.82 2.06
C ILE A 232 -13.03 4.40 2.02
N LEU A 233 -13.91 5.17 2.65
CA LEU A 233 -15.34 4.86 2.69
C LEU A 233 -15.98 4.94 1.30
N THR A 234 -15.68 5.98 0.52
CA THR A 234 -16.28 6.13 -0.82
C THR A 234 -15.75 5.09 -1.80
N CYS A 235 -14.49 4.69 -1.66
CA CYS A 235 -13.84 3.67 -2.48
C CYS A 235 -14.40 2.28 -2.19
N ILE A 236 -14.44 1.89 -0.91
CA ILE A 236 -14.98 0.59 -0.48
C ILE A 236 -16.48 0.49 -0.79
N SER A 237 -17.23 1.57 -0.66
CA SER A 237 -18.67 1.60 -0.98
C SER A 237 -18.94 1.70 -2.49
N GLY A 238 -17.92 1.95 -3.31
CA GLY A 238 -18.06 2.08 -4.76
C GLY A 238 -18.83 3.34 -5.19
N THR A 239 -18.83 4.38 -4.35
CA THR A 239 -19.39 5.69 -4.69
C THR A 239 -18.39 6.55 -5.44
N ASN A 240 -17.12 6.54 -5.01
CA ASN A 240 -16.02 7.25 -5.66
C ASN A 240 -14.70 6.50 -5.37
N PRO A 241 -13.81 6.22 -6.34
CA PRO A 241 -13.87 6.61 -7.75
C PRO A 241 -14.74 5.68 -8.60
N LYS A 242 -15.18 6.19 -9.76
CA LYS A 242 -15.74 5.36 -10.85
C LYS A 242 -14.68 4.97 -11.86
N VAL A 243 -13.75 5.88 -12.12
CA VAL A 243 -12.62 5.70 -12.99
C VAL A 243 -11.35 6.07 -12.24
N VAL A 244 -10.33 5.24 -12.37
CA VAL A 244 -8.97 5.50 -11.89
C VAL A 244 -8.04 5.53 -13.08
N ASN A 245 -7.31 6.63 -13.24
CA ASN A 245 -6.34 6.79 -14.31
C ASN A 245 -4.95 6.56 -13.74
N ILE A 246 -4.19 5.63 -14.32
CA ILE A 246 -2.85 5.25 -13.89
C ILE A 246 -1.92 5.37 -15.08
N HIS A 247 -1.08 6.40 -15.09
CA HIS A 247 0.02 6.53 -16.03
C HIS A 247 1.30 5.94 -15.44
N ILE A 248 2.03 5.16 -16.22
CA ILE A 248 3.24 4.45 -15.80
C ILE A 248 4.38 4.87 -16.72
N LYS A 249 5.54 5.19 -16.14
CA LYS A 249 6.78 5.46 -16.89
C LYS A 249 7.94 4.72 -16.24
N ARG A 250 8.72 3.99 -17.03
CA ARG A 250 9.86 3.20 -16.56
C ARG A 250 11.13 4.02 -16.61
N TYR A 251 11.94 3.93 -15.56
CA TYR A 251 13.30 4.47 -15.52
C TYR A 251 14.28 3.36 -15.13
N SER A 252 15.30 3.14 -15.95
CA SER A 252 16.43 2.31 -15.56
C SER A 252 17.21 2.98 -14.43
N LEU A 253 17.94 2.20 -13.62
CA LEU A 253 18.69 2.75 -12.49
C LEU A 253 19.81 3.71 -12.91
N ASN A 254 20.29 3.62 -14.15
CA ASN A 254 21.30 4.52 -14.71
C ASN A 254 20.75 5.93 -14.96
N GLU A 255 19.43 6.05 -15.14
CA GLU A 255 18.75 7.35 -15.33
C GLU A 255 18.43 8.06 -14.01
N ILE A 256 18.68 7.39 -12.87
CA ILE A 256 18.35 7.89 -11.55
C ILE A 256 19.64 8.35 -10.86
N PRO A 257 19.80 9.66 -10.61
CA PRO A 257 21.01 10.19 -10.01
C PRO A 257 21.30 9.57 -8.65
N LYS A 258 22.60 9.37 -8.36
CA LYS A 258 23.09 8.91 -7.05
C LYS A 258 23.30 10.07 -6.07
N ASP A 259 23.70 11.23 -6.58
CA ASP A 259 23.85 12.43 -5.76
C ASP A 259 22.47 12.94 -5.31
N GLU A 260 22.34 13.27 -4.02
CA GLU A 260 21.06 13.67 -3.43
C GLU A 260 20.48 14.95 -4.06
N ASN A 261 21.32 15.93 -4.40
CA ASN A 261 20.86 17.18 -5.00
C ASN A 261 20.39 16.96 -6.44
N GLN A 262 21.13 16.15 -7.20
CA GLN A 262 20.70 15.75 -8.55
C GLN A 262 19.42 14.93 -8.51
N LEU A 263 19.28 14.02 -7.54
CA LEU A 263 18.06 13.23 -7.34
C LEU A 263 16.87 14.13 -6.99
N GLN A 264 17.07 15.17 -6.17
CA GLN A 264 16.05 16.16 -5.87
C GLN A 264 15.56 16.88 -7.13
N ASN A 265 16.49 17.35 -7.97
CA ASN A 265 16.13 18.03 -9.22
C ASN A 265 15.42 17.09 -10.20
N TRP A 266 15.90 15.84 -10.33
CA TRP A 266 15.24 14.81 -11.11
C TRP A 266 13.81 14.57 -10.61
N LEU A 267 13.62 14.48 -9.30
CA LEU A 267 12.32 14.25 -8.67
C LEU A 267 11.36 15.45 -8.88
N PHE A 268 11.86 16.68 -8.81
CA PHE A 268 11.09 17.88 -9.14
C PHE A 268 10.64 17.88 -10.61
N ASN A 269 11.50 17.47 -11.54
CA ASN A 269 11.12 17.34 -12.95
C ASN A 269 10.02 16.28 -13.16
N ARG A 270 10.13 15.12 -12.49
CA ARG A 270 9.06 14.11 -12.51
C ARG A 270 7.75 14.66 -11.97
N TYR A 271 7.78 15.40 -10.86
CA TYR A 271 6.59 15.99 -10.26
C TYR A 271 6.00 17.14 -11.08
N HIS A 272 6.82 17.86 -11.85
CA HIS A 272 6.33 18.82 -12.83
C HIS A 272 5.53 18.14 -13.95
N GLU A 273 6.03 17.03 -14.52
CA GLU A 273 5.30 16.22 -15.50
C GLU A 273 3.97 15.70 -14.91
N LYS A 274 3.99 15.22 -13.65
CA LYS A 274 2.78 14.79 -12.91
C LYS A 274 1.75 15.89 -12.76
N ASP A 275 2.19 17.09 -12.38
CA ASP A 275 1.34 18.24 -12.18
C ASP A 275 0.57 18.60 -13.45
N GLN A 276 1.26 18.62 -14.59
CA GLN A 276 0.67 18.88 -15.90
C GLN A 276 -0.31 17.79 -16.33
N MET A 277 0.04 16.51 -16.14
CA MET A 277 -0.85 15.39 -16.47
C MET A 277 -2.14 15.44 -15.64
N LEU A 278 -2.05 15.76 -14.35
CA LEU A 278 -3.21 15.86 -13.47
C LEU A 278 -4.06 17.10 -13.78
N GLN A 279 -3.46 18.20 -14.21
CA GLN A 279 -4.20 19.35 -14.72
C GLN A 279 -5.03 18.96 -15.95
N TYR A 280 -4.40 18.32 -16.93
CA TYR A 280 -5.09 17.85 -18.12
C TYR A 280 -6.21 16.86 -17.78
N LEU A 281 -5.99 15.96 -16.81
CA LEU A 281 -7.00 15.02 -16.33
C LEU A 281 -8.22 15.73 -15.73
N LYS A 282 -8.02 16.79 -14.94
CA LYS A 282 -9.13 17.56 -14.35
C LYS A 282 -10.00 18.21 -15.43
N GLU A 283 -9.38 18.68 -16.51
CA GLU A 283 -10.07 19.34 -17.63
C GLU A 283 -10.76 18.34 -18.58
N ASN A 284 -10.13 17.20 -18.84
CA ASN A 284 -10.52 16.27 -19.92
C ASN A 284 -11.04 14.91 -19.44
N LYS A 285 -11.03 14.64 -18.12
CA LYS A 285 -11.41 13.36 -17.48
C LYS A 285 -10.57 12.14 -17.91
N THR A 286 -9.56 12.35 -18.73
CA THR A 286 -8.57 11.37 -19.21
C THR A 286 -7.20 12.04 -19.31
N TYR A 287 -6.11 11.26 -19.36
CA TYR A 287 -4.82 11.81 -19.78
C TYR A 287 -4.78 11.97 -21.31
N SER A 288 -3.84 12.77 -21.82
CA SER A 288 -3.71 13.14 -23.24
C SER A 288 -3.23 12.00 -24.17
N MET A 289 -3.12 10.78 -23.65
CA MET A 289 -2.50 9.63 -24.31
C MET A 289 -3.43 8.42 -24.30
N PRO A 290 -3.24 7.43 -25.19
CA PRO A 290 -4.11 6.26 -25.23
C PRO A 290 -3.99 5.46 -23.93
N TYR A 291 -5.09 4.81 -23.56
CA TYR A 291 -5.13 3.90 -22.43
C TYR A 291 -5.65 2.52 -22.82
N THR A 292 -5.34 1.56 -21.95
CA THR A 292 -5.94 0.23 -21.97
C THR A 292 -6.78 0.02 -20.72
N VAL A 293 -7.85 -0.77 -20.85
CA VAL A 293 -8.66 -1.24 -19.73
C VAL A 293 -8.51 -2.75 -19.67
N GLN A 294 -7.94 -3.25 -18.58
CA GLN A 294 -7.76 -4.69 -18.38
C GLN A 294 -8.85 -5.24 -17.48
N LYS A 295 -9.67 -6.14 -18.03
CA LYS A 295 -10.74 -6.81 -17.28
C LYS A 295 -10.18 -7.63 -16.11
N PRO A 296 -10.93 -7.76 -15.00
CA PRO A 296 -10.53 -8.61 -13.88
C PRO A 296 -10.26 -10.05 -14.34
N SER A 297 -9.09 -10.59 -14.00
CA SER A 297 -8.72 -11.97 -14.36
C SER A 297 -9.59 -13.00 -13.62
N LEU A 298 -9.71 -14.23 -14.16
CA LEU A 298 -10.43 -15.35 -13.52
C LEU A 298 -9.97 -15.60 -12.07
N SER A 299 -8.67 -15.39 -11.78
CA SER A 299 -8.12 -15.57 -10.44
C SER A 299 -8.74 -14.64 -9.39
N ILE A 300 -9.23 -13.46 -9.78
CA ILE A 300 -9.93 -12.51 -8.88
C ILE A 300 -11.28 -13.11 -8.48
N TYR A 301 -12.06 -13.59 -9.46
CA TYR A 301 -13.35 -14.25 -9.22
C TYR A 301 -13.19 -15.52 -8.40
N ALA A 302 -12.24 -16.39 -8.77
CA ALA A 302 -11.97 -17.63 -8.06
C ALA A 302 -11.55 -17.38 -6.62
N SER A 303 -10.67 -16.40 -6.37
CA SER A 303 -10.27 -16.03 -5.01
C SER A 303 -11.46 -15.54 -4.20
N ALA A 304 -12.30 -14.66 -4.76
CA ALA A 304 -13.49 -14.17 -4.07
C ALA A 304 -14.45 -15.30 -3.71
N PHE A 305 -14.71 -16.23 -4.63
CA PHE A 305 -15.51 -17.42 -4.37
C PHE A 305 -14.94 -18.26 -3.21
N LEU A 306 -13.64 -18.53 -3.22
CA LEU A 306 -12.96 -19.27 -2.14
C LEU A 306 -13.09 -18.54 -0.79
N TRP A 307 -12.91 -17.22 -0.79
CA TRP A 307 -13.08 -16.39 0.40
C TRP A 307 -14.50 -16.46 0.96
N PHE A 308 -15.53 -16.36 0.13
CA PHE A 308 -16.91 -16.37 0.63
C PHE A 308 -17.35 -17.75 1.11
N TYR A 309 -17.25 -18.76 0.25
CA TYR A 309 -17.89 -20.06 0.47
C TYR A 309 -17.06 -21.00 1.35
N TYR A 310 -15.74 -20.99 1.20
CA TYR A 310 -14.87 -21.93 1.89
C TYR A 310 -14.19 -21.34 3.13
N PHE A 311 -14.13 -20.01 3.23
CA PHE A 311 -13.45 -19.36 4.34
C PHE A 311 -14.40 -18.58 5.26
N MET A 312 -15.02 -17.52 4.77
CA MET A 312 -15.83 -16.62 5.60
C MET A 312 -17.07 -17.30 6.15
N PHE A 313 -17.90 -17.93 5.30
CA PHE A 313 -19.15 -18.55 5.74
C PHE A 313 -18.92 -19.63 6.80
N PRO A 314 -18.05 -20.65 6.59
CA PRO A 314 -17.80 -21.67 7.60
C PRO A 314 -17.19 -21.10 8.89
N LEU A 315 -16.27 -20.14 8.81
CA LEU A 315 -15.66 -19.54 9.99
C LEU A 315 -16.67 -18.71 10.79
N THR A 316 -17.56 -17.98 10.14
CA THR A 316 -18.64 -17.28 10.82
C THR A 316 -19.56 -18.28 11.52
N SER A 317 -19.95 -19.38 10.86
CA SER A 317 -20.75 -20.44 11.50
C SER A 317 -20.04 -21.05 12.71
N LEU A 318 -18.75 -21.35 12.60
CA LEU A 318 -17.94 -21.86 13.72
C LEU A 318 -17.83 -20.85 14.86
N LEU A 319 -17.64 -19.57 14.55
CA LEU A 319 -17.63 -18.50 15.54
C LEU A 319 -18.96 -18.36 16.28
N LEU A 320 -20.09 -18.67 15.64
CA LEU A 320 -21.40 -18.62 16.30
C LEU A 320 -21.62 -19.82 17.24
N VAL A 321 -21.23 -21.02 16.80
CA VAL A 321 -21.57 -22.28 17.49
C VAL A 321 -20.49 -22.75 18.47
N SER A 322 -19.20 -22.65 18.11
CA SER A 322 -18.10 -23.26 18.85
C SER A 322 -17.50 -22.32 19.90
N LYS A 323 -17.59 -22.70 21.18
CA LYS A 323 -16.91 -21.99 22.28
C LYS A 323 -15.39 -21.95 22.10
N PHE A 324 -14.80 -23.05 21.61
CA PHE A 324 -13.38 -23.13 21.33
C PHE A 324 -12.96 -22.08 20.30
N THR A 325 -13.71 -21.95 19.20
CA THR A 325 -13.41 -20.98 18.14
C THR A 325 -13.51 -19.54 18.66
N LYS A 326 -14.48 -19.24 19.52
CA LYS A 326 -14.61 -17.93 20.18
C LYS A 326 -13.40 -17.61 21.05
N VAL A 327 -12.96 -18.57 21.88
CA VAL A 327 -11.78 -18.39 22.74
C VAL A 327 -10.52 -18.21 21.89
N TYR A 328 -10.31 -19.03 20.87
CA TYR A 328 -9.21 -18.88 19.92
C TYR A 328 -9.20 -17.49 19.28
N PHE A 329 -10.36 -17.02 18.79
CA PHE A 329 -10.49 -15.70 18.18
C PHE A 329 -10.09 -14.60 19.15
N ILE A 330 -10.54 -14.66 20.41
CA ILE A 330 -10.17 -13.68 21.44
C ILE A 330 -8.66 -13.71 21.69
N ILE A 331 -8.04 -14.89 21.82
CA ILE A 331 -6.59 -15.03 22.02
C ILE A 331 -5.82 -14.41 20.85
N ALA A 332 -6.15 -14.78 19.61
CA ALA A 332 -5.49 -14.27 18.41
C ALA A 332 -5.68 -12.75 18.27
N PHE A 333 -6.88 -12.24 18.56
CA PHE A 333 -7.19 -10.82 18.49
C PHE A 333 -6.44 -10.01 19.54
N VAL A 334 -6.42 -10.48 20.80
CA VAL A 334 -5.64 -9.87 21.88
C VAL A 334 -4.15 -9.90 21.56
N TYR A 335 -3.64 -11.02 21.03
CA TYR A 335 -2.26 -11.13 20.59
C TYR A 335 -1.92 -10.03 19.57
N HIS A 336 -2.73 -9.82 18.54
CA HIS A 336 -2.47 -8.79 17.53
C HIS A 336 -2.51 -7.38 18.12
N ILE A 337 -3.44 -7.09 19.03
CA ILE A 337 -3.47 -5.82 19.77
C ILE A 337 -2.17 -5.62 20.55
N LEU A 338 -1.75 -6.64 21.30
CA LEU A 338 -0.51 -6.58 22.09
C LEU A 338 0.72 -6.45 21.19
N ASN A 339 0.82 -7.22 20.11
CA ASN A 339 1.91 -7.13 19.13
C ASN A 339 1.97 -5.75 18.44
N SER A 340 0.84 -5.06 18.25
CA SER A 340 0.84 -3.71 17.68
C SER A 340 1.38 -2.64 18.64
N LYS A 341 1.38 -2.90 19.95
CA LYS A 341 1.69 -1.92 21.01
C LYS A 341 2.96 -2.24 21.80
N TYR A 342 3.27 -3.51 22.04
CA TYR A 342 4.25 -3.94 23.03
C TYR A 342 5.57 -4.34 22.39
N GLU A 343 6.63 -3.59 22.72
CA GLU A 343 7.92 -3.67 22.03
C GLU A 343 8.64 -5.02 22.13
N PRO A 344 8.70 -5.68 23.30
CA PRO A 344 9.33 -6.99 23.40
C PRO A 344 8.73 -8.02 22.43
N LEU A 345 7.40 -8.05 22.29
CA LEU A 345 6.73 -8.96 21.34
C LEU A 345 7.14 -8.66 19.89
N ARG A 346 7.26 -7.39 19.53
CA ARG A 346 7.68 -6.98 18.18
C ARG A 346 9.13 -7.32 17.89
N LYS A 347 10.02 -7.10 18.86
CA LYS A 347 11.44 -7.44 18.74
C LYS A 347 11.65 -8.94 18.50
N LEU A 348 10.88 -9.80 19.16
CA LEU A 348 10.92 -11.25 18.94
C LEU A 348 10.64 -11.63 17.48
N ARG A 349 9.76 -10.87 16.82
CA ARG A 349 9.39 -11.06 15.41
C ARG A 349 10.30 -10.31 14.42
N GLY A 350 11.29 -9.58 14.93
CA GLY A 350 12.11 -8.68 14.12
C GLY A 350 11.30 -7.54 13.48
N LEU A 351 10.21 -7.11 14.14
CA LEU A 351 9.31 -6.02 13.75
C LEU A 351 9.59 -4.72 14.53
N GLN A 352 10.86 -4.51 14.89
CA GLN A 352 11.36 -3.45 15.79
C GLN A 352 10.64 -2.11 15.59
N ASN A 353 10.16 -1.50 16.67
CA ASN A 353 9.73 -0.10 16.63
C ASN A 353 10.95 0.83 16.70
N ALA A 354 10.84 2.02 16.12
CA ALA A 354 10.24 3.15 16.83
C ALA A 354 10.64 3.33 18.29
N ILE A 355 11.85 3.04 18.75
CA ILE A 355 12.24 3.56 20.07
C ILE A 355 12.45 5.06 19.90
N TYR A 356 11.41 5.83 20.21
CA TYR A 356 11.63 7.16 20.76
C TYR A 356 12.43 6.97 22.05
N SER A 357 13.73 7.26 22.02
CA SER A 357 14.22 8.04 23.14
C SER A 357 13.45 9.35 23.05
N LYS A 358 12.56 9.62 24.00
CA LYS A 358 12.08 10.99 24.23
C LYS A 358 13.35 11.86 24.33
N LYS A 359 13.71 12.59 23.28
CA LYS A 359 14.44 13.84 23.48
C LYS A 359 13.42 14.75 24.13
N GLU A 360 13.50 14.87 25.45
CA GLU A 360 12.96 16.03 26.13
C GLU A 360 13.40 17.25 25.32
N LYS A 361 12.42 18.04 24.89
CA LYS A 361 12.71 19.36 24.35
C LYS A 361 13.36 20.12 25.50
N SER A 362 14.67 20.29 25.46
CA SER A 362 15.32 21.36 26.21
C SER A 362 14.78 22.67 25.62
N TYR A 363 14.07 23.41 26.47
CA TYR A 363 13.59 24.75 26.19
C TYR A 363 14.71 25.71 25.83
#